data_AF-A0A5D2L6Z5-F1
#
_entry.id   AF-A0A5D2L6Z5-F1
#
_cell.length_a   1.000
_cell.length_b   1.000
_cell.length_c   1.000
_cell.angle_alpha   90.00
_cell.angle_beta   90.00
_cell.angle_gamma   90.00
#
_symmetry.space_group_name_H-M   'P 1'
#
loop_
_entity.id
_entity.type
_entity.pdbx_description
1 polymer ?
#
loop_
_entity_poly.entity_id
_entity_poly.type
_entity_poly.pdbx_seq_one_letter_code
_entity_poly.pdbx_strand_id
1 'polypeptide(L)'
;MKFTKINPPLPPGPLGLPIIGNLPFIKPELHRYLSDLSRIYGPVFKLRMGSVLAIVINSPSLAKEVLKVQDAIFANHDVPTATVVGTFGGINILWRPNGSRCNQLRKLVICEIKSKQSLDA
;
A
#
# COMPACT_ATOMS: atom_id res chain seq x y z
N MET A 1 13.47 1.05 -34.33
CA MET A 1 12.74 -0.01 -33.59
C MET A 1 11.56 0.62 -32.88
N LYS A 2 10.33 0.25 -33.26
CA LYS A 2 9.11 0.74 -32.60
C LYS A 2 8.84 -0.16 -31.39
N PHE A 3 9.03 0.34 -30.17
CA PHE A 3 8.55 -0.36 -28.97
C PHE A 3 7.02 -0.28 -28.96
N THR A 4 6.36 -1.34 -29.43
CA THR A 4 4.93 -1.50 -29.21
C THR A 4 4.73 -1.62 -27.70
N LYS A 5 4.04 -0.67 -27.07
CA LYS A 5 3.65 -0.75 -25.65
C LYS A 5 2.80 -2.01 -25.44
N ILE A 6 3.42 -3.08 -24.95
CA ILE A 6 2.71 -4.25 -24.46
C ILE A 6 2.18 -3.83 -23.09
N ASN A 7 0.88 -3.61 -22.96
CA ASN A 7 0.28 -3.43 -21.65
C ASN A 7 0.17 -4.81 -21.02
N PRO A 8 0.97 -5.14 -19.97
CA PRO A 8 0.88 -6.44 -19.34
C PRO A 8 -0.54 -6.64 -18.78
N PRO A 9 -1.11 -7.85 -18.88
CA PRO A 9 -2.41 -8.14 -18.31
C PRO A 9 -2.37 -7.94 -16.80
N LEU A 10 -3.50 -7.53 -16.22
CA LEU A 10 -3.62 -7.43 -14.76
C LEU A 10 -3.37 -8.80 -14.11
N PRO A 11 -2.85 -8.82 -12.86
CA PRO A 11 -2.71 -10.04 -12.10
C PRO A 11 -4.03 -10.84 -11.99
N PRO A 12 -3.96 -12.16 -11.78
CA PRO A 12 -5.14 -12.98 -11.51
C PRO A 12 -5.84 -12.51 -10.23
N GLY A 13 -7.10 -12.88 -10.01
CA GLY A 13 -7.83 -12.55 -8.79
C GLY A 13 -9.31 -12.88 -8.86
N PRO A 14 -10.02 -12.85 -7.72
CA PRO A 14 -11.44 -13.17 -7.66
C PRO A 14 -12.27 -12.19 -8.49
N LEU A 15 -13.29 -12.76 -9.14
CA LEU A 15 -14.30 -12.00 -9.88
C LEU A 15 -15.26 -11.36 -8.87
N GLY A 16 -15.35 -10.03 -8.93
CA GLY A 16 -16.26 -9.25 -8.10
C GLY A 16 -17.58 -8.96 -8.80
N LEU A 17 -18.58 -8.55 -8.02
CA LEU A 17 -19.86 -8.08 -8.53
C LEU A 17 -19.69 -6.77 -9.33
N PRO A 18 -20.61 -6.46 -10.26
CA PRO A 18 -20.65 -5.13 -10.89
C PRO A 18 -20.69 -4.02 -9.84
N ILE A 19 -19.99 -2.91 -10.10
CA ILE A 19 -19.92 -1.69 -9.26
C ILE A 19 -19.16 -1.89 -7.93
N ILE A 20 -19.62 -2.80 -7.07
CA ILE A 20 -19.10 -3.03 -5.70
C ILE A 20 -17.87 -3.94 -5.65
N GLY A 21 -17.62 -4.73 -6.70
CA GLY A 21 -16.47 -5.63 -6.76
C GLY A 21 -16.55 -6.74 -5.71
N ASN A 22 -15.44 -6.96 -5.00
CA ASN A 22 -15.26 -8.01 -4.02
C ASN A 22 -15.64 -7.59 -2.58
N LEU A 23 -16.05 -6.33 -2.35
CA LEU A 23 -16.38 -5.81 -1.02
C LEU A 23 -17.32 -6.72 -0.21
N PRO A 24 -18.43 -7.25 -0.77
CA PRO A 24 -19.37 -8.08 0.01
C PRO A 24 -18.79 -9.43 0.46
N PHE A 25 -17.70 -9.89 -0.18
CA PHE A 25 -17.08 -11.19 0.09
C PHE A 25 -15.86 -11.07 1.01
N ILE A 26 -15.47 -9.86 1.40
CA ILE A 26 -14.35 -9.65 2.33
C ILE A 26 -14.73 -10.16 3.71
N LYS A 27 -13.85 -10.97 4.29
CA LYS A 27 -14.02 -11.50 5.66
C LYS A 27 -13.39 -10.54 6.69
N PRO A 28 -13.90 -10.49 7.94
CA PRO A 28 -13.35 -9.62 9.00
C PRO A 28 -11.84 -9.83 9.24
N GLU A 29 -11.38 -11.09 9.23
CA GLU A 29 -9.96 -11.45 9.34
C GLU A 29 -9.24 -11.23 8.00
N LEU A 30 -9.06 -9.96 7.62
CA LEU A 30 -8.57 -9.55 6.29
C LEU A 30 -7.23 -10.21 5.94
N HIS A 31 -6.26 -10.21 6.86
CA HIS A 31 -4.93 -10.75 6.62
C HIS A 31 -4.97 -12.27 6.36
N ARG A 32 -5.83 -13.03 7.06
CA ARG A 32 -6.03 -14.47 6.82
C ARG A 32 -6.74 -14.71 5.50
N TYR A 33 -7.80 -13.96 5.23
CA TYR A 33 -8.53 -14.03 3.97
C TYR A 33 -7.63 -13.77 2.76
N LEU A 34 -6.79 -12.74 2.80
CA LEU A 34 -5.83 -12.45 1.74
C LEU A 34 -4.76 -13.54 1.60
N SER A 35 -4.30 -14.11 2.72
CA SER A 35 -3.37 -15.25 2.72
C SER A 35 -4.01 -16.48 2.05
N ASP A 36 -5.27 -16.79 2.34
CA ASP A 36 -6.00 -17.89 1.71
C ASP A 36 -6.20 -17.65 0.20
N LEU A 37 -6.53 -16.42 -0.21
CA LEU A 37 -6.62 -16.08 -1.63
C LEU A 37 -5.27 -16.25 -2.35
N SER A 38 -4.15 -15.92 -1.69
CA SER A 38 -2.83 -16.09 -2.31
C SER A 38 -2.48 -17.55 -2.60
N ARG A 39 -3.05 -18.50 -1.85
CA ARG A 39 -2.89 -19.95 -2.12
C ARG A 39 -3.60 -20.36 -3.42
N ILE A 40 -4.62 -19.61 -3.84
CA ILE A 40 -5.41 -19.87 -5.05
C ILE A 40 -4.85 -19.11 -6.25
N TYR A 41 -4.57 -17.81 -6.08
CA TYR A 41 -4.21 -16.90 -7.18
C TYR A 41 -2.70 -16.64 -7.29
N GLY A 42 -1.91 -17.12 -6.33
CA GLY A 42 -0.47 -16.92 -6.27
C GLY A 42 -0.05 -15.69 -5.45
N PRO A 43 1.26 -15.39 -5.44
CA PRO A 43 1.85 -14.37 -4.56
C PRO A 43 1.53 -12.92 -4.99
N VAL A 44 0.97 -12.71 -6.18
CA VAL A 44 0.50 -11.41 -6.67
C VAL A 44 -0.88 -11.60 -7.27
N PHE A 45 -1.88 -10.95 -6.69
CA PHE A 45 -3.25 -11.03 -7.18
C PHE A 45 -3.99 -9.71 -6.97
N LYS A 46 -5.09 -9.54 -7.71
CA LYS A 46 -5.91 -8.32 -7.66
C LYS A 46 -7.18 -8.52 -6.85
N LEU A 47 -7.65 -7.46 -6.21
CA LEU A 47 -8.94 -7.36 -5.55
C LEU A 47 -9.62 -6.06 -5.96
N ARG A 48 -10.82 -6.11 -6.51
CA ARG A 48 -11.61 -4.91 -6.79
C ARG A 48 -12.44 -4.53 -5.57
N MET A 49 -12.29 -3.33 -5.06
CA MET A 49 -13.06 -2.78 -3.94
C MET A 49 -13.83 -1.56 -4.43
N GLY A 50 -15.05 -1.77 -4.93
CA GLY A 50 -15.79 -0.71 -5.60
C GLY A 50 -15.07 -0.19 -6.85
N SER A 51 -14.73 1.10 -6.82
CA SER A 51 -13.92 1.78 -7.83
C SER A 51 -12.41 1.59 -7.68
N VAL A 52 -11.94 1.09 -6.53
CA VAL A 52 -10.52 0.92 -6.22
C VAL A 52 -10.04 -0.46 -6.63
N LEU A 53 -8.96 -0.53 -7.41
CA LEU A 53 -8.26 -1.78 -7.72
C LEU A 53 -7.08 -1.93 -6.76
N ALA A 54 -7.17 -2.87 -5.82
CA ALA A 54 -6.06 -3.23 -4.95
C ALA A 54 -5.25 -4.38 -5.55
N ILE A 55 -3.92 -4.26 -5.49
CA ILE A 55 -2.99 -5.34 -5.79
C ILE A 55 -2.41 -5.84 -4.48
N VAL A 56 -2.50 -7.14 -4.25
CA VAL A 56 -2.03 -7.79 -3.03
C VAL A 56 -0.73 -8.52 -3.34
N ILE A 57 0.27 -8.29 -2.51
CA ILE A 57 1.58 -8.93 -2.60
C ILE A 57 1.76 -9.79 -1.37
N ASN A 58 1.84 -11.11 -1.56
CA ASN A 58 2.02 -12.09 -0.49
C ASN A 58 3.28 -12.93 -0.70
N SER A 59 4.43 -12.25 -0.82
CA SER A 59 5.75 -12.90 -0.84
C SER A 59 6.81 -12.00 -0.22
N PRO A 60 7.69 -12.51 0.65
CA PRO A 60 8.78 -11.71 1.23
C PRO A 60 9.73 -11.12 0.18
N SER A 61 10.04 -11.86 -0.89
CA SER A 61 10.96 -11.38 -1.94
C SER A 61 10.35 -10.21 -2.71
N LEU A 62 9.07 -10.30 -3.06
CA LEU A 62 8.33 -9.24 -3.75
C LEU A 62 8.05 -8.05 -2.84
N ALA A 63 7.76 -8.29 -1.57
CA ALA A 63 7.61 -7.21 -0.59
C ALA A 63 8.91 -6.42 -0.44
N LYS A 64 10.07 -7.09 -0.41
CA LYS A 64 11.37 -6.42 -0.42
C LYS A 64 11.58 -5.60 -1.70
N GLU A 65 11.20 -6.14 -2.85
CA GLU A 65 11.31 -5.42 -4.11
C GLU A 65 10.46 -4.14 -4.10
N VAL A 66 9.19 -4.23 -3.71
CA VAL A 66 8.27 -3.08 -3.71
C VAL A 66 8.57 -2.07 -2.61
N LEU A 67 8.87 -2.52 -1.39
CA LEU A 67 9.02 -1.63 -0.23
C LEU A 67 10.45 -1.08 -0.05
N LYS A 68 11.44 -1.67 -0.72
CA LYS A 68 12.85 -1.26 -0.57
C LYS A 68 13.53 -0.92 -1.89
N VAL A 69 13.36 -1.74 -2.92
CA VAL A 69 14.06 -1.52 -4.21
C VAL A 69 13.33 -0.48 -5.04
N GLN A 70 12.00 -0.53 -5.05
CA GLN A 70 11.13 0.36 -5.81
C GLN A 70 10.32 1.30 -4.90
N ASP A 71 10.85 1.58 -3.70
CA ASP A 71 10.17 2.37 -2.67
C ASP A 71 9.76 3.77 -3.18
N ALA A 72 10.61 4.42 -3.98
CA ALA A 72 10.31 5.73 -4.57
C ALA A 72 9.04 5.72 -5.44
N ILE A 73 8.72 4.60 -6.09
CA ILE A 73 7.54 4.43 -6.95
C ILE A 73 6.30 4.14 -6.09
N PHE A 74 6.44 3.24 -5.10
CA PHE A 74 5.32 2.72 -4.32
C PHE A 74 5.08 3.42 -2.97
N ALA A 75 5.89 4.40 -2.58
CA ALA A 75 5.76 5.10 -1.30
C ALA A 75 4.55 6.05 -1.21
N ASN A 76 3.99 6.43 -2.36
CA ASN A 76 2.80 7.29 -2.40
C ASN A 76 1.53 6.47 -2.17
N HIS A 77 0.57 7.08 -1.50
CA HIS A 77 -0.71 6.44 -1.17
C HIS A 77 -1.82 7.48 -1.20
N ASP A 78 -3.04 7.02 -1.51
CA ASP A 78 -4.23 7.85 -1.43
C ASP A 78 -4.61 8.07 0.03
N VAL A 79 -5.00 9.29 0.38
CA VAL A 79 -5.36 9.65 1.74
C VAL A 79 -6.87 9.43 1.92
N PRO A 80 -7.31 8.51 2.80
CA PRO A 80 -8.73 8.29 3.06
C PRO A 80 -9.40 9.56 3.62
N THR A 81 -10.67 9.78 3.30
CA THR A 81 -11.42 10.93 3.82
C THR A 81 -11.41 11.00 5.35
N ALA A 82 -11.54 9.86 6.01
CA ALA A 82 -11.48 9.77 7.47
C ALA A 82 -10.14 10.31 8.02
N THR A 83 -9.05 10.03 7.32
CA THR A 83 -7.73 10.54 7.67
C THR A 83 -7.64 12.05 7.48
N VAL A 84 -8.14 12.58 6.36
CA VAL A 84 -8.12 14.02 6.10
C VAL A 84 -8.78 14.79 7.24
N VAL A 85 -9.94 14.30 7.69
CA VAL A 85 -10.67 14.85 8.84
C VAL A 85 -9.88 14.65 10.14
N GLY A 86 -9.39 13.44 10.40
CA GLY A 86 -8.71 13.09 11.65
C GLY A 86 -7.30 13.67 11.81
N THR A 87 -6.69 14.18 10.75
CA THR A 87 -5.26 14.57 10.76
C THR A 87 -5.00 15.96 10.19
N PHE A 88 -5.95 16.88 10.38
CA PHE A 88 -5.81 18.29 9.98
C PHE A 88 -5.41 18.46 8.51
N GLY A 89 -6.05 17.71 7.61
CA GLY A 89 -5.80 17.79 6.17
C GLY A 89 -4.82 16.75 5.62
N GLY A 90 -4.44 15.72 6.37
CA GLY A 90 -3.54 14.66 5.87
C GLY A 90 -2.07 15.08 5.78
N ILE A 91 -1.70 16.20 6.38
CA ILE A 91 -0.36 16.81 6.26
C ILE A 91 0.68 16.26 7.26
N ASN A 92 0.32 15.19 7.98
CA ASN A 92 1.16 14.54 8.98
C ASN A 92 2.24 13.64 8.33
N ILE A 93 3.12 13.05 9.15
CA ILE A 93 4.23 12.21 8.68
C ILE A 93 3.78 10.90 8.01
N LEU A 94 2.63 10.36 8.40
CA LEU A 94 2.13 9.06 7.92
C LEU A 94 1.47 9.19 6.54
N TRP A 95 0.68 10.25 6.35
CA TRP A 95 -0.22 10.39 5.20
C TRP A 95 0.27 11.34 4.09
N ARG A 96 1.40 12.02 4.33
CA ARG A 96 1.97 12.95 3.34
C ARG A 96 2.63 12.17 2.19
N PRO A 97 2.42 12.58 0.92
CA PRO A 97 3.13 12.02 -0.22
C PRO A 97 4.65 12.04 -0.05
N ASN A 98 5.33 11.09 -0.67
CA ASN A 98 6.77 10.98 -0.60
C ASN A 98 7.43 12.22 -1.21
N GLY A 99 8.39 12.80 -0.49
CA GLY A 99 9.02 14.05 -0.90
C GLY A 99 9.91 14.67 0.18
N SER A 100 10.55 15.79 -0.14
CA SER A 100 11.51 16.48 0.73
C SER A 100 10.93 16.77 2.12
N ARG A 101 9.67 17.23 2.18
CA ARG A 101 9.01 17.54 3.45
C ARG A 101 8.74 16.30 4.31
N CYS A 102 8.35 15.19 3.70
CA CYS A 102 8.16 13.92 4.41
C CYS A 102 9.50 13.40 4.97
N ASN A 103 10.58 13.55 4.19
CA ASN A 103 11.94 13.19 4.62
C ASN A 103 12.45 14.07 5.78
N GLN A 104 12.17 15.38 5.76
CA GLN A 104 12.49 16.27 6.88
C GLN A 104 11.77 15.85 8.16
N LEU A 105 10.47 15.54 8.10
CA LEU A 105 9.72 15.07 9.26
C LEU A 105 10.27 13.74 9.81
N ARG A 106 10.60 12.78 8.94
CA ARG A 106 11.23 11.51 9.35
C ARG A 106 12.57 11.74 10.04
N LYS A 107 13.39 12.66 9.52
CA LYS A 107 14.67 13.02 10.16
C LYS A 107 14.46 13.57 11.57
N LEU A 108 13.50 14.47 11.76
CA LEU A 108 13.19 15.01 13.08
C LEU A 108 12.76 13.91 14.07
N VAL A 109 11.87 13.00 13.65
CA VAL A 109 11.46 11.86 14.50
C VAL A 109 12.66 10.98 14.88
N ILE A 110 13.57 10.73 13.94
CA ILE A 110 14.77 9.92 14.19
C ILE A 110 15.73 10.63 15.16
N CYS A 111 15.97 11.92 14.97
CA CYS A 111 16.92 12.69 15.79
C CYS A 111 16.38 12.99 17.20
N GLU A 112 15.09 13.30 17.32
CA GLU A 112 14.53 13.79 18.58
C GLU A 112 13.87 12.67 19.39
N ILE A 113 13.09 11.80 18.75
CA ILE A 113 12.25 10.82 19.46
C ILE A 113 12.93 9.45 19.55
N LYS A 114 13.62 9.03 18.49
CA LYS A 114 14.28 7.72 18.42
C LYS A 114 15.79 7.78 18.66
N SER A 115 16.33 8.92 19.10
CA SER A 115 17.74 8.98 19.49
C SER A 115 17.97 8.22 20.79
N LYS A 116 19.19 7.72 20.96
CA LYS A 116 19.58 7.01 22.20
C LYS A 116 19.32 7.86 23.44
N GLN A 117 19.69 9.14 23.36
CA GLN A 117 19.47 10.12 24.43
C GLN A 117 18.00 10.26 24.82
N SER A 118 17.06 10.21 23.87
CA SER A 118 15.63 10.25 24.18
C SER A 118 15.07 8.93 24.72
N LEU A 119 15.71 7.79 24.43
CA LEU A 119 15.27 6.48 24.93
C LEU A 119 15.82 6.16 26.32
N ASP A 120 16.94 6.78 26.68
CA ASP A 120 17.61 6.62 27.98
C ASP A 120 17.17 7.67 29.03
N ALA A 121 16.32 8.63 28.64
CA ALA A 121 15.75 9.68 29.49
C ALA A 121 14.40 9.28 30.09
#